data_AF-A0A933VYH1-F1
#
_entry.id   AF-A0A933VYH1-F1
#
_cell.length_a   1.000
_cell.length_b   1.000
_cell.length_c   1.000
_cell.angle_alpha   90.00
_cell.angle_beta   90.00
_cell.angle_gamma   90.00
#
_symmetry.space_group_name_H-M   'P 1'
#
loop_
_entity.id
_entity.type
_entity.pdbx_description
1 polymer ?
#
loop_
_entity_poly.entity_id
_entity_poly.type
_entity_poly.pdbx_seq_one_letter_code
_entity_poly.pdbx_strand_id
1 'polypeptide(L)'
;MKQVVIDNPILNSPFLEPTCHFKFSEEGITYEIVEGRRVSSYLIPIARPKKKGKSPQLTFDSDWPQDQPRENKFINRVRSESLHGPHSLDSRRQQPRRLRTLDIH
;
A
#
# COMPACT_ATOMS: atom_id res chain seq x y z
N MET A 1 -24.46 5.34 0.17
CA MET A 1 -22.99 5.43 0.07
C MET A 1 -22.66 6.32 -1.11
N LYS A 2 -21.82 7.35 -0.93
CA LYS A 2 -21.42 8.23 -2.04
C LYS A 2 -20.28 7.58 -2.80
N GLN A 3 -20.53 7.18 -4.03
CA GLN A 3 -19.48 6.58 -4.87
C GLN A 3 -18.46 7.65 -5.25
N VAL A 4 -17.20 7.40 -4.93
CA VAL A 4 -16.05 8.19 -5.37
C VAL A 4 -15.56 7.63 -6.69
N VAL A 5 -15.47 8.47 -7.74
CA VAL A 5 -14.99 8.09 -9.08
C VAL A 5 -13.70 8.86 -9.36
N ILE A 6 -12.57 8.16 -9.43
CA ILE A 6 -11.26 8.78 -9.68
C ILE A 6 -10.93 8.62 -11.16
N ASP A 7 -10.95 9.72 -11.90
CA ASP A 7 -10.77 9.73 -13.36
C ASP A 7 -9.39 9.20 -13.77
N ASN A 8 -8.34 9.58 -13.03
CA ASN A 8 -7.00 9.02 -13.18
C ASN A 8 -6.55 8.30 -11.90
N PRO A 9 -6.75 6.98 -11.79
CA PRO A 9 -6.45 6.22 -10.58
C PRO A 9 -4.96 5.86 -10.44
N ILE A 10 -4.12 6.17 -11.44
CA ILE A 10 -2.71 5.76 -11.46
C ILE A 10 -1.85 6.89 -10.89
N LEU A 11 -1.34 6.72 -9.67
CA LEU A 11 -0.47 7.69 -9.00
C LEU A 11 1.03 7.39 -9.16
N ASN A 12 1.42 6.12 -9.21
CA ASN A 12 2.82 5.71 -9.11
C ASN A 12 3.33 5.13 -10.43
N SER A 13 4.63 5.30 -10.68
CA SER A 13 5.31 4.65 -11.81
C SER A 13 5.35 3.12 -11.61
N PRO A 14 5.21 2.33 -12.69
CA PRO A 14 5.36 0.87 -12.61
C PRO A 14 6.82 0.42 -12.40
N PHE A 15 7.78 1.32 -12.60
CA PHE A 15 9.23 1.01 -12.53
C PHE A 15 9.93 1.59 -11.31
N LEU A 16 9.26 2.50 -10.58
CA LEU A 16 9.80 3.10 -9.37
C LEU A 16 8.98 2.62 -8.17
N GLU A 17 9.55 2.80 -6.98
CA GLU A 17 8.84 2.47 -5.76
C GLU A 17 7.63 3.41 -5.55
N PRO A 18 6.53 2.91 -4.98
CA PRO A 18 5.36 3.76 -4.71
C PRO A 18 5.67 4.83 -3.67
N THR A 19 5.41 6.09 -4.02
CA THR A 19 5.69 7.26 -3.18
C THR A 19 4.41 7.91 -2.64
N CYS A 20 3.23 7.52 -3.11
CA CYS A 20 1.96 8.03 -2.59
C CYS A 20 0.81 7.05 -2.80
N HIS A 21 -0.32 7.30 -2.14
CA HIS A 21 -1.55 6.51 -2.30
C HIS A 21 -2.80 7.33 -1.97
N PHE A 22 -3.95 6.93 -2.50
CA PHE A 22 -5.24 7.47 -2.05
C PHE A 22 -5.56 6.99 -0.63
N LYS A 23 -6.00 7.90 0.23
CA LYS A 23 -6.39 7.60 1.60
C LYS A 23 -7.65 6.76 1.64
N PHE A 24 -7.62 5.74 2.51
CA PHE A 24 -8.78 4.94 2.86
C PHE A 24 -9.38 5.44 4.17
N SER A 25 -10.69 5.69 4.14
CA SER A 25 -11.53 5.98 5.29
C SER A 25 -12.41 4.77 5.62
N GLU A 26 -13.17 4.86 6.72
CA GLU A 26 -14.19 3.85 7.06
C GLU A 26 -15.26 3.68 5.97
N GLU A 27 -15.50 4.75 5.19
CA GLU A 27 -16.47 4.76 4.09
C GLU A 27 -15.87 4.31 2.75
N GLY A 28 -14.55 4.09 2.69
CA GLY A 28 -13.83 3.64 1.49
C GLY A 28 -12.75 4.60 1.00
N ILE A 29 -12.40 4.47 -0.27
CA ILE A 29 -11.36 5.28 -0.93
C ILE A 29 -11.80 6.74 -1.08
N THR A 30 -10.86 7.67 -0.91
CA THR A 30 -11.10 9.12 -1.02
C THR A 30 -10.22 9.73 -2.13
N TYR A 31 -10.44 11.01 -2.47
CA TYR A 31 -9.58 11.76 -3.39
C TYR A 31 -8.30 12.29 -2.71
N GLU A 32 -8.17 12.15 -1.39
CA GLU A 32 -7.00 12.64 -0.64
C GLU A 32 -5.79 11.76 -0.95
N ILE A 33 -4.71 12.37 -1.43
CA ILE A 33 -3.45 11.70 -1.69
C ILE A 33 -2.55 11.87 -0.47
N VAL A 34 -2.03 10.75 0.03
CA VAL A 34 -1.11 10.71 1.17
C VAL A 34 0.27 10.30 0.66
N GLU A 35 1.29 11.04 1.10
CA GLU A 35 2.69 10.74 0.79
C GLU A 35 3.17 9.49 1.53
N GLY A 36 4.11 8.79 0.91
CA GLY A 36 4.68 7.54 1.37
C GLY A 36 3.94 6.30 0.87
N ARG A 37 4.64 5.18 0.99
CA ARG A 37 4.11 3.85 0.66
C ARG A 37 3.06 3.43 1.68
N ARG A 38 1.90 2.95 1.21
CA ARG A 38 0.82 2.48 2.08
C ARG A 38 1.26 1.34 3.00
N VAL A 39 1.00 1.49 4.30
CA VAL A 39 1.20 0.46 5.32
C VAL A 39 0.37 -0.78 4.98
N SER A 40 0.99 -1.95 4.99
CA SER A 40 0.30 -3.23 4.77
C SER A 40 -0.50 -3.61 6.00
N SER A 41 -1.76 -3.98 5.81
CA SER A 41 -2.62 -4.54 6.85
C SER A 41 -3.40 -5.76 6.34
N TYR A 42 -3.92 -6.56 7.27
CA TYR A 42 -4.75 -7.74 7.00
C TYR A 42 -5.93 -7.80 7.99
N LEU A 43 -6.98 -8.51 7.60
CA LEU A 43 -8.18 -8.73 8.41
C LEU A 43 -8.48 -10.22 8.42
N ILE A 44 -8.75 -10.78 9.60
CA ILE A 44 -9.11 -12.19 9.77
C ILE A 44 -10.61 -12.23 10.11
N PRO A 45 -11.48 -12.66 9.19
CA PRO A 45 -12.90 -12.73 9.45
C PRO A 45 -13.20 -13.84 10.45
N ILE A 46 -13.92 -13.52 11.52
CA ILE A 46 -14.41 -14.51 12.48
C ILE A 46 -15.85 -14.85 12.13
N ALA A 47 -16.11 -16.11 11.80
CA ALA A 47 -17.46 -16.57 11.51
C ALA A 47 -18.33 -16.55 12.78
N ARG A 48 -19.52 -15.95 12.69
CA ARG A 48 -20.50 -16.01 13.78
C ARG A 48 -20.94 -17.47 14.00
N PRO A 49 -21.13 -17.90 15.27
CA PRO A 49 -21.56 -19.26 15.57
C PRO A 49 -22.94 -19.55 14.95
N LYS A 50 -23.05 -20.66 14.23
CA LYS A 50 -24.26 -21.04 13.46
C LYS A 50 -25.38 -21.69 14.29
N LYS A 51 -25.14 -22.07 15.55
CA LYS A 51 -26.10 -22.84 16.37
C LYS A 51 -26.84 -21.95 17.38
N LYS A 52 -28.18 -21.90 17.29
CA LYS A 52 -29.09 -21.43 18.35
C LYS A 52 -29.35 -22.58 19.35
N GLY A 53 -28.40 -22.89 20.23
CA GLY A 53 -28.58 -23.88 21.28
C GLY A 53 -29.20 -23.27 22.53
N LYS A 54 -30.22 -23.93 23.13
CA LYS A 54 -30.98 -23.50 24.32
C LYS A 54 -30.19 -23.55 25.65
N SER A 55 -28.98 -23.01 25.67
CA SER A 55 -28.19 -22.83 26.89
C SER A 55 -27.59 -21.42 26.86
N PRO A 56 -27.71 -20.62 27.94
CA PRO A 56 -27.09 -19.30 28.02
C PRO A 56 -25.58 -19.49 28.19
N GLN A 57 -24.92 -19.93 27.13
CA GLN A 57 -23.49 -19.80 26.99
C GLN A 57 -23.25 -18.31 26.94
N LEU A 58 -22.60 -17.78 27.99
CA LEU A 58 -22.18 -16.40 28.16
C LEU A 58 -22.14 -15.68 26.82
N THR A 59 -23.16 -14.87 26.55
CA THR A 59 -23.09 -13.82 25.55
C THR A 59 -21.96 -12.92 26.03
N PHE A 60 -20.75 -13.20 25.58
CA PHE A 60 -19.71 -12.19 25.60
C PHE A 60 -20.26 -11.11 24.68
N ASP A 61 -20.84 -10.07 25.27
CA ASP A 61 -21.08 -8.78 24.64
C ASP A 61 -19.71 -8.30 24.19
N SER A 62 -19.32 -8.80 23.02
CA SER A 62 -17.96 -8.72 22.55
C SER A 62 -17.80 -7.36 21.90
N ASP A 63 -17.61 -6.34 22.74
CA ASP A 63 -16.87 -5.11 22.39
C ASP A 63 -15.39 -5.40 22.06
N TRP A 64 -15.07 -6.66 21.79
CA TRP A 64 -13.83 -7.09 21.20
C TRP A 64 -13.75 -6.55 19.76
N PRO A 65 -12.62 -5.97 19.33
CA PRO A 65 -12.46 -5.45 17.98
C PRO A 65 -12.42 -6.60 16.96
N GLN A 66 -13.60 -7.07 16.57
CA GLN A 66 -13.80 -8.28 15.76
C GLN A 66 -13.35 -8.09 14.31
N ASP A 67 -13.29 -6.84 13.82
CA ASP A 67 -13.02 -6.51 12.42
C ASP A 67 -11.98 -5.38 12.23
N GLN A 68 -11.09 -5.14 13.21
CA GLN A 68 -10.07 -4.10 13.04
C GLN A 68 -8.91 -4.59 12.14
N PRO A 69 -8.52 -3.81 11.11
CA PRO A 69 -7.34 -4.12 10.31
C PRO A 69 -6.09 -4.17 11.18
N ARG A 70 -5.32 -5.27 11.09
CA ARG A 70 -4.05 -5.43 11.78
C ARG A 70 -2.89 -5.18 10.84
N GLU A 71 -1.87 -4.49 11.33
CA GLU A 71 -0.67 -4.24 10.55
C GLU A 71 0.10 -5.55 10.26
N ASN A 72 0.55 -5.70 9.02
CA ASN A 72 1.52 -6.74 8.66
C ASN A 72 2.94 -6.25 8.94
N LYS A 73 3.35 -6.35 10.21
CA LYS A 73 4.66 -5.87 10.70
C LYS A 73 5.84 -6.42 9.92
N PHE A 74 5.83 -7.71 9.57
CA PHE A 74 6.92 -8.33 8.81
C PHE A 74 7.04 -7.73 7.41
N ILE A 75 5.93 -7.64 6.68
CA ILE A 75 5.93 -7.07 5.32
C ILE A 75 6.34 -5.59 5.35
N ASN A 76 5.86 -4.81 6.31
CA ASN A 76 6.23 -3.40 6.41
C ASN A 76 7.70 -3.22 6.74
N ARG A 77 8.25 -4.07 7.62
CA ARG A 77 9.68 -4.11 7.90
C ARG A 77 10.50 -4.42 6.64
N VAL A 78 10.17 -5.50 5.92
CA VAL A 78 10.86 -5.88 4.68
C VAL A 78 10.80 -4.76 3.63
N ARG A 79 9.63 -4.10 3.50
CA ARG A 79 9.46 -2.96 2.60
C ARG A 79 10.30 -1.76 3.02
N SER A 80 10.41 -1.50 4.32
CA SER A 80 11.29 -0.47 4.88
C SER A 80 12.75 -0.78 4.57
N GLU A 81 13.20 -2.02 4.79
CA GLU A 81 14.57 -2.45 4.49
C GLU A 81 14.88 -2.40 2.98
N SER A 82 13.92 -2.77 2.12
CA SER A 82 14.08 -2.73 0.66
C SER A 82 14.27 -1.31 0.11
N LEU A 83 13.66 -0.30 0.74
CA LEU A 83 13.90 1.12 0.44
C LEU A 83 15.38 1.52 0.63
N HIS A 84 16.15 0.76 1.41
CA HIS A 84 17.56 1.02 1.70
C HIS A 84 18.52 0.17 0.84
N GLY A 85 18.01 -0.63 -0.12
CA GLY A 85 18.79 -1.38 -1.11
C GLY A 85 19.33 -0.49 -2.24
N PRO A 86 20.29 -0.96 -3.07
CA PRO A 86 21.12 -0.11 -3.92
C PRO A 86 20.37 0.37 -5.18
N HIS A 87 19.38 1.25 -5.02
CA HIS A 87 18.84 2.08 -6.09
C HIS A 87 19.68 3.36 -6.31
N SER A 88 20.93 3.38 -5.84
CA SER A 88 21.94 4.39 -6.22
C SER A 88 22.59 4.14 -7.60
N LEU A 89 22.15 3.13 -8.34
CA LEU A 89 22.46 2.98 -9.77
C LEU A 89 21.47 3.91 -10.53
N ASP A 90 21.84 4.94 -11.27
CA ASP A 90 23.05 5.17 -12.04
C ASP A 90 22.99 6.60 -12.61
N SER A 91 23.56 7.59 -11.90
CA SER A 91 23.71 8.97 -12.41
C SER A 91 24.72 9.08 -13.57
N ARG A 92 25.24 7.96 -14.12
CA ARG A 92 26.20 7.94 -15.23
C ARG A 92 25.59 7.55 -16.59
N ARG A 93 24.27 7.39 -16.70
CA ARG A 93 23.57 7.20 -17.99
C ARG A 93 23.05 8.49 -18.65
N GLN A 94 23.47 9.66 -18.17
CA GLN A 94 23.21 10.93 -18.85
C GLN A 94 24.52 11.69 -19.09
N GLN A 95 25.46 11.06 -19.78
CA GLN A 95 26.46 11.81 -20.55
C GLN A 95 26.04 11.68 -22.01
N PRO A 96 25.63 12.78 -22.69
CA PRO A 96 25.39 12.69 -24.13
C PRO A 96 26.70 12.25 -24.79
N ARG A 97 26.63 11.16 -25.56
CA ARG A 97 27.76 10.73 -26.38
C ARG A 97 28.15 11.91 -27.27
N ARG A 98 29.25 12.58 -26.95
CA ARG A 98 29.88 13.54 -27.86
C ARG A 98 30.18 12.79 -29.15
N LEU A 99 29.48 13.16 -30.22
CA LEU A 99 29.84 12.76 -31.57
C LEU A 99 31.26 13.29 -31.81
N ARG A 100 32.23 12.37 -31.94
CA ARG A 100 33.54 12.72 -32.46
C ARG A 100 33.35 13.01 -33.94
N THR A 101 33.40 14.28 -34.32
CA THR A 101 33.69 14.66 -35.70
C THR A 101 35.08 14.10 -36.05
N LEU A 102 35.12 13.25 -37.07
CA LEU A 102 36.36 12.86 -37.73
C LEU A 102 36.68 13.97 -38.72
N ASP A 103 37.62 14.84 -38.35
CA ASP A 103 38.23 15.77 -39.29
C ASP A 103 39.13 14.95 -40.23
N ILE A 104 38.70 14.82 -41.48
CA ILE A 104 39.51 14.32 -42.59
C ILE A 104 40.04 15.55 -43.30
N HIS A 105 41.34 15.84 -43.18
CA HIS A 105 42.15 16.63 -44.11
C HIS A 105 43.56 16.03 -44.16
#